data_AF-A0A7J7LKW2-F1
#
_entry.id   AF-A0A7J7LKW2-F1
#
_cell.length_a   1.000
_cell.length_b   1.000
_cell.length_c   1.000
_cell.angle_alpha   90.00
_cell.angle_beta   90.00
_cell.angle_gamma   90.00
#
_symmetry.space_group_name_H-M   'P 1'
#
loop_
_entity.id
_entity.type
_entity.pdbx_description
1 polymer ?
#
loop_
_entity_poly.entity_id
_entity_poly.type
_entity_poly.pdbx_seq_one_letter_code
_entity_poly.pdbx_strand_id
1 'polypeptide(L)'
;MKENQSLAERRANPCQKGSKSRLVNKVGVGLAMEGIEQNPIVYDLMSEMAFQHNMLNVKVWLDQYPARRYGRSNQLIQDAWNILYHTLYNCTDGGYFHLFSYLLPLRYDLVDLTRQALAKYANEVFLKIIEAYQLHNINVVAFYSKHFVELVEDMDTLLACHDGFLLGPWLESSKQLAQNPEQEKQFEWNARTQITMWFDNMDEDASLLRDYGNKYWSGLLRDYYGPRAAIYFKYLLKSLEEGNGFQLRDWRRDWIKLTNDWQSGRNIFPVESKGDALHTSRWLYGKYLSIPEIYDH
;
A
#
# COMPACT_ATOMS: atom_id res chain seq x y z
N MET A 1 -48.72 1.99 0.00
CA MET A 1 -49.25 1.03 -1.01
C MET A 1 -48.79 1.53 -2.36
N LYS A 2 -48.21 0.67 -3.21
CA LYS A 2 -47.54 0.98 -4.50
C LYS A 2 -46.22 1.77 -4.34
N GLU A 3 -45.04 1.13 -4.39
CA GLU A 3 -44.32 0.52 -5.53
C GLU A 3 -43.45 1.55 -6.25
N ASN A 4 -42.13 1.55 -6.09
CA ASN A 4 -41.15 0.64 -6.71
C ASN A 4 -41.26 0.54 -8.24
N GLN A 5 -40.47 1.36 -8.96
CA GLN A 5 -39.92 0.98 -10.27
C GLN A 5 -38.63 1.75 -10.59
N SER A 6 -37.63 1.02 -11.08
CA SER A 6 -36.43 1.46 -11.79
C SER A 6 -35.46 2.47 -11.12
N LEU A 7 -34.54 1.94 -10.30
CA LEU A 7 -33.17 2.47 -10.16
C LEU A 7 -32.11 1.53 -10.81
N ALA A 8 -32.56 0.54 -11.59
CA ALA A 8 -31.72 -0.56 -12.09
C ALA A 8 -30.97 -0.28 -13.41
N GLU A 9 -31.21 0.86 -14.08
CA GLU A 9 -30.71 1.13 -15.45
C GLU A 9 -29.51 2.09 -15.53
N ARG A 10 -28.68 2.19 -14.49
CA ARG A 10 -27.41 2.97 -14.51
C ARG A 10 -26.13 2.12 -14.57
N ARG A 11 -26.22 0.89 -15.08
CA ARG A 11 -25.05 0.08 -15.50
C ARG A 11 -25.12 -0.25 -17.00
N ALA A 12 -25.01 0.79 -17.83
CA ALA A 12 -24.79 0.62 -19.26
C ALA A 12 -23.28 0.55 -19.54
N ASN A 13 -22.82 -0.60 -20.05
CA ASN A 13 -21.43 -0.78 -20.52
C ASN A 13 -21.09 0.26 -21.61
N PRO A 14 -19.93 0.95 -21.55
CA PRO A 14 -19.57 1.96 -22.56
C PRO A 14 -19.35 1.43 -23.98
N CYS A 15 -19.23 0.11 -24.17
CA CYS A 15 -18.68 -0.49 -25.39
C CYS A 15 -19.67 -0.82 -26.52
N GLN A 16 -20.99 -0.63 -26.39
CA GLN A 16 -21.94 -1.01 -27.44
C GLN A 16 -23.06 0.01 -27.71
N LYS A 17 -22.73 1.11 -28.40
CA LYS A 17 -23.63 1.78 -29.37
C LYS A 17 -22.83 2.20 -30.60
N GLY A 18 -23.15 1.62 -31.75
CA GLY A 18 -22.41 1.83 -33.00
C GLY A 18 -22.84 3.06 -33.81
N SER A 19 -22.07 3.32 -34.87
CA SER A 19 -22.36 4.25 -35.97
C SER A 19 -22.38 5.76 -35.65
N LYS A 20 -21.18 6.34 -35.55
CA LYS A 20 -20.76 7.48 -36.39
C LYS A 20 -19.24 7.54 -36.41
N SER A 21 -18.65 7.60 -37.61
CA SER A 21 -17.20 7.70 -37.79
C SER A 21 -16.70 9.08 -37.36
N ARG A 22 -16.47 9.28 -36.06
CA ARG A 22 -15.52 10.31 -35.62
C ARG A 22 -14.15 9.88 -36.14
N LEU A 23 -13.55 10.71 -36.98
CA LEU A 23 -12.11 10.68 -37.20
C LEU A 23 -11.45 10.88 -35.84
N VAL A 24 -10.97 9.80 -35.24
CA VAL A 24 -10.25 9.87 -33.98
C VAL A 24 -8.84 10.33 -34.31
N ASN A 25 -8.64 11.64 -34.33
CA ASN A 25 -7.32 12.25 -34.47
C ASN A 25 -6.47 11.96 -33.21
N LYS A 26 -6.04 10.71 -33.05
CA LYS A 26 -5.03 10.31 -32.07
C LYS A 26 -3.70 10.87 -32.53
N VAL A 27 -3.26 11.96 -31.92
CA VAL A 27 -2.00 12.63 -32.23
C VAL A 27 -0.84 12.22 -31.31
N GLY A 28 -1.11 11.35 -30.31
CA GLY A 28 -0.10 10.84 -29.40
C GLY A 28 -0.69 9.97 -28.28
N VAL A 29 0.20 9.48 -27.43
CA VAL A 29 -0.06 8.78 -26.16
C VAL A 29 0.82 9.39 -25.07
N GLY A 30 0.48 9.22 -23.80
CA GLY A 30 1.26 9.76 -22.69
C GLY A 30 0.85 9.19 -21.34
N LEU A 31 1.69 9.41 -20.33
CA LEU A 31 1.49 9.01 -18.95
C LEU A 31 1.08 10.23 -18.11
N ALA A 32 0.04 10.08 -17.30
CA ALA A 32 -0.54 11.13 -16.46
C ALA A 32 -0.81 10.59 -15.04
N MET A 33 0.21 9.94 -14.46
CA MET A 33 0.14 9.38 -13.11
C MET A 33 0.34 10.48 -12.08
N GLU A 34 -0.51 10.54 -11.05
CA GLU A 34 -0.37 11.54 -9.96
C GLU A 34 0.86 11.32 -9.08
N GLY A 35 1.40 10.10 -9.07
CA GLY A 35 2.64 9.74 -8.39
C GLY A 35 3.43 8.70 -9.19
N ILE A 36 4.75 8.86 -9.17
CA ILE A 36 5.74 7.98 -9.83
C ILE A 36 6.39 7.02 -8.81
N GLU A 37 7.49 6.36 -9.19
CA GLU A 37 8.29 5.46 -8.32
C GLU A 37 7.56 4.19 -7.80
N GLN A 38 6.49 3.78 -8.50
CA GLN A 38 5.72 2.56 -8.27
C GLN A 38 5.47 1.81 -9.58
N ASN A 39 5.29 0.49 -9.54
CA ASN A 39 4.92 -0.36 -10.70
C ASN A 39 5.69 -0.07 -12.02
N PRO A 40 7.05 -0.15 -12.03
CA PRO A 40 7.88 0.26 -13.17
C PRO A 40 7.51 -0.44 -14.49
N ILE A 41 7.06 -1.70 -14.44
CA ILE A 41 6.58 -2.46 -15.61
C ILE A 41 5.49 -1.72 -16.42
N VAL A 42 4.64 -0.92 -15.77
CA VAL A 42 3.59 -0.14 -16.44
C VAL A 42 4.18 1.03 -17.22
N TYR A 43 5.20 1.70 -16.67
CA TYR A 43 5.91 2.80 -17.32
C TYR A 43 6.72 2.30 -18.50
N ASP A 44 7.44 1.18 -18.31
CA ASP A 44 8.21 0.51 -19.35
C ASP A 44 7.30 0.11 -20.53
N LEU A 45 6.19 -0.58 -20.25
CA LEU A 45 5.22 -1.01 -21.27
C LEU A 45 4.61 0.19 -22.02
N MET A 46 4.08 1.18 -21.30
CA MET A 46 3.39 2.33 -21.91
C MET A 46 4.35 3.22 -22.72
N SER A 47 5.61 3.33 -22.30
CA SER A 47 6.64 4.06 -23.05
C SER A 47 7.02 3.33 -24.34
N GLU A 48 7.13 1.99 -24.30
CA GLU A 48 7.32 1.17 -25.50
C GLU A 48 6.10 1.27 -26.46
N MET A 49 4.87 1.39 -25.94
CA MET A 49 3.66 1.48 -26.78
C MET A 49 3.60 2.74 -27.66
N ALA A 50 4.34 3.80 -27.33
CA ALA A 50 4.47 4.98 -28.20
C ALA A 50 5.14 4.67 -29.55
N PHE A 51 5.89 3.57 -29.65
CA PHE A 51 6.62 3.15 -30.86
C PHE A 51 6.04 1.90 -31.53
N GLN A 52 5.07 1.22 -30.90
CA GLN A 52 4.43 0.03 -31.46
C GLN A 52 3.31 0.40 -32.42
N HIS A 53 3.44 -0.06 -33.67
CA HIS A 53 2.47 0.19 -34.74
C HIS A 53 1.41 -0.91 -34.88
N ASN A 54 1.67 -2.08 -34.28
CA ASN A 54 0.81 -3.27 -34.31
C ASN A 54 0.38 -3.64 -32.88
N MET A 55 -0.66 -4.48 -32.76
CA MET A 55 -1.10 -5.00 -31.46
C MET A 55 0.01 -5.84 -30.80
N LEU A 56 0.51 -5.39 -29.64
CA LEU A 56 1.49 -6.13 -28.86
C LEU A 56 0.86 -7.39 -28.23
N ASN A 57 1.57 -8.52 -28.32
CA ASN A 57 1.30 -9.65 -27.44
C ASN A 57 1.92 -9.37 -26.05
N VAL A 58 1.08 -8.89 -25.13
CA VAL A 58 1.50 -8.51 -23.76
C VAL A 58 2.14 -9.67 -23.00
N LYS A 59 1.66 -10.92 -23.19
CA LYS A 59 2.25 -12.08 -22.51
C LYS A 59 3.68 -12.33 -22.98
N VAL A 60 3.94 -12.32 -24.29
CA VAL A 60 5.30 -12.52 -24.84
C VAL A 60 6.23 -11.37 -24.42
N TRP A 61 5.72 -10.14 -24.38
CA TRP A 61 6.49 -8.98 -23.90
C TRP A 61 6.89 -9.13 -22.43
N LEU A 62 5.98 -9.65 -21.60
CA LEU A 62 6.16 -9.88 -20.17
C LEU A 62 7.03 -11.10 -19.88
N ASP A 63 6.93 -12.20 -20.63
CA ASP A 63 7.83 -13.37 -20.53
C ASP A 63 9.31 -12.97 -20.72
N GLN A 64 9.55 -11.93 -21.53
CA GLN A 64 10.87 -11.35 -21.77
C GLN A 64 11.25 -10.22 -20.78
N TYR A 65 10.28 -9.62 -20.09
CA TYR A 65 10.51 -8.44 -19.23
C TYR A 65 11.52 -8.71 -18.09
N PRO A 66 11.46 -9.82 -17.33
CA PRO A 66 12.45 -10.14 -16.31
C PRO A 66 13.87 -10.24 -16.84
N ALA A 67 14.05 -10.83 -18.02
CA ALA A 67 15.36 -10.96 -18.64
C ALA A 67 15.96 -9.59 -19.04
N ARG A 68 15.11 -8.64 -19.46
CA ARG A 68 15.52 -7.25 -19.72
C ARG A 68 15.82 -6.50 -18.42
N ARG A 69 14.92 -6.57 -17.44
CA ARG A 69 15.00 -5.86 -16.15
C ARG A 69 16.17 -6.31 -15.29
N TYR A 70 16.45 -7.61 -15.23
CA TYR A 70 17.53 -8.16 -14.41
C TYR A 70 18.80 -8.48 -15.22
N GLY A 71 18.76 -8.37 -16.55
CA GLY A 71 19.91 -8.68 -17.42
C GLY A 71 20.29 -10.16 -17.48
N ARG A 72 19.46 -11.07 -16.94
CA ARG A 72 19.65 -12.52 -16.95
C ARG A 72 18.31 -13.25 -17.04
N SER A 73 18.26 -14.35 -17.80
CA SER A 73 17.11 -15.24 -17.82
C SER A 73 17.15 -16.23 -16.65
N ASN A 74 16.01 -16.46 -16.00
CA ASN A 74 15.83 -17.45 -14.93
C ASN A 74 14.36 -17.90 -14.93
N GLN A 75 14.12 -19.21 -15.11
CA GLN A 75 12.77 -19.77 -15.23
C GLN A 75 11.90 -19.45 -14.00
N LEU A 76 12.41 -19.62 -12.78
CA LEU A 76 11.64 -19.37 -11.55
C LEU A 76 11.18 -17.91 -11.43
N ILE A 77 11.97 -16.98 -11.98
CA ILE A 77 11.63 -15.56 -12.02
C ILE A 77 10.59 -15.29 -13.11
N GLN A 78 10.67 -15.95 -14.27
CA GLN A 78 9.65 -15.86 -15.32
C GLN A 78 8.31 -16.46 -14.86
N ASP A 79 8.34 -17.56 -14.11
CA ASP A 79 7.15 -18.18 -13.52
C ASP A 79 6.51 -17.25 -12.49
N ALA A 80 7.32 -16.63 -11.61
CA ALA A 80 6.86 -15.61 -10.66
C ALA A 80 6.23 -14.39 -11.34
N TRP A 81 6.81 -13.92 -12.46
CA TRP A 81 6.22 -12.81 -13.22
C TRP A 81 4.97 -13.20 -14.01
N ASN A 82 4.85 -14.45 -14.48
CA ASN A 82 3.61 -14.96 -15.06
C ASN A 82 2.49 -15.05 -14.01
N ILE A 83 2.81 -15.46 -12.78
CA ILE A 83 1.88 -15.38 -11.64
C ILE A 83 1.43 -13.94 -11.40
N LEU A 84 2.37 -12.99 -11.33
CA LEU A 84 2.07 -11.56 -11.18
C LEU A 84 1.18 -11.02 -12.30
N TYR A 85 1.45 -11.43 -13.53
CA TYR A 85 0.62 -11.12 -14.68
C TYR A 85 -0.81 -11.59 -14.44
N HIS A 86 -1.02 -12.88 -14.15
CA HIS A 86 -2.35 -13.44 -13.98
C HIS A 86 -3.10 -13.00 -12.71
N THR A 87 -2.43 -12.32 -11.75
CA THR A 87 -3.04 -11.93 -10.46
C THR A 87 -3.13 -10.43 -10.23
N LEU A 88 -2.00 -9.71 -10.18
CA LEU A 88 -1.96 -8.27 -9.87
C LEU A 88 -2.08 -7.39 -11.12
N TYR A 89 -1.54 -7.82 -12.26
CA TYR A 89 -1.50 -7.01 -13.49
C TYR A 89 -2.58 -7.38 -14.53
N ASN A 90 -3.35 -8.45 -14.30
CA ASN A 90 -4.51 -8.85 -15.10
C ASN A 90 -5.73 -8.95 -14.18
N CYS A 91 -6.39 -7.82 -13.92
CA CYS A 91 -7.54 -7.73 -13.02
C CYS A 91 -8.80 -8.43 -13.56
N THR A 92 -8.80 -9.75 -13.47
CA THR A 92 -9.98 -10.65 -13.53
C THR A 92 -9.77 -11.78 -12.50
N ASP A 93 -9.92 -11.43 -11.22
CA ASP A 93 -10.03 -12.29 -10.03
C ASP A 93 -9.02 -13.45 -9.79
N GLY A 94 -8.02 -13.20 -8.93
CA GLY A 94 -7.65 -14.11 -7.83
C GLY A 94 -6.47 -15.12 -7.95
N GLY A 95 -5.35 -14.87 -7.22
CA GLY A 95 -4.65 -15.92 -6.44
C GLY A 95 -3.14 -16.25 -6.65
N TYR A 96 -2.31 -15.80 -5.68
CA TYR A 96 -1.11 -16.47 -5.07
C TYR A 96 0.23 -16.69 -5.82
N PHE A 97 1.34 -16.76 -5.06
CA PHE A 97 2.76 -16.38 -5.36
C PHE A 97 3.84 -17.46 -5.07
N HIS A 98 5.01 -17.40 -5.75
CA HIS A 98 6.35 -17.87 -5.26
C HIS A 98 7.53 -17.16 -5.99
N LEU A 99 8.79 -17.17 -5.47
CA LEU A 99 9.88 -16.21 -5.84
C LEU A 99 11.33 -16.71 -5.55
N PHE A 100 12.34 -16.36 -6.39
CA PHE A 100 13.80 -16.41 -6.03
C PHE A 100 14.69 -15.30 -6.66
N SER A 101 15.88 -15.07 -6.07
CA SER A 101 16.82 -13.90 -6.25
C SER A 101 17.86 -14.08 -7.41
N TYR A 102 18.73 -13.15 -7.87
CA TYR A 102 19.30 -11.87 -7.37
C TYR A 102 19.63 -10.85 -8.51
N LEU A 103 19.41 -9.53 -8.31
CA LEU A 103 20.08 -8.35 -8.95
C LEU A 103 19.48 -7.02 -8.40
N LEU A 104 20.06 -5.83 -8.68
CA LEU A 104 19.65 -4.57 -8.02
C LEU A 104 18.14 -4.24 -8.18
N PRO A 105 17.51 -4.33 -9.37
CA PRO A 105 16.06 -4.11 -9.51
C PRO A 105 15.22 -5.21 -8.82
N LEU A 106 15.76 -6.43 -8.70
CA LEU A 106 15.10 -7.53 -8.01
C LEU A 106 15.08 -7.35 -6.49
N ARG A 107 16.00 -6.55 -5.91
CA ARG A 107 15.95 -6.17 -4.48
C ARG A 107 14.72 -5.29 -4.22
N TYR A 108 14.44 -4.31 -5.08
CA TYR A 108 13.21 -3.51 -5.03
C TYR A 108 11.98 -4.41 -5.17
N ASP A 109 11.94 -5.23 -6.24
CA ASP A 109 10.76 -6.07 -6.51
C ASP A 109 10.51 -7.07 -5.36
N LEU A 110 11.55 -7.67 -4.78
CA LEU A 110 11.41 -8.57 -3.63
C LEU A 110 10.82 -7.87 -2.39
N VAL A 111 11.27 -6.65 -2.08
CA VAL A 111 10.69 -5.84 -0.99
C VAL A 111 9.23 -5.51 -1.30
N ASP A 112 8.92 -5.08 -2.52
CA ASP A 112 7.56 -4.69 -2.91
C ASP A 112 6.57 -5.85 -2.89
N LEU A 113 6.97 -7.03 -3.39
CA LEU A 113 6.14 -8.22 -3.40
C LEU A 113 5.91 -8.79 -1.99
N THR A 114 6.95 -8.76 -1.14
CA THR A 114 6.82 -9.19 0.25
C THR A 114 5.91 -8.22 1.02
N ARG A 115 6.08 -6.90 0.81
CA ARG A 115 5.22 -5.84 1.35
C ARG A 115 3.76 -6.07 0.94
N GLN A 116 3.50 -6.36 -0.34
CA GLN A 116 2.16 -6.62 -0.85
C GLN A 116 1.53 -7.89 -0.26
N ALA A 117 2.30 -8.97 -0.09
CA ALA A 117 1.83 -10.19 0.54
C ALA A 117 1.48 -9.98 2.02
N LEU A 118 2.34 -9.29 2.78
CA LEU A 118 2.09 -8.95 4.18
C LEU A 118 0.93 -7.96 4.34
N ALA A 119 0.73 -7.01 3.42
CA ALA A 119 -0.42 -6.11 3.42
C ALA A 119 -1.75 -6.86 3.20
N LYS A 120 -1.76 -7.88 2.34
CA LYS A 120 -2.93 -8.76 2.19
C LYS A 120 -3.19 -9.53 3.50
N TYR A 121 -2.16 -10.14 4.09
CA TYR A 121 -2.28 -10.85 5.36
C TYR A 121 -2.74 -9.94 6.52
N ALA A 122 -2.30 -8.67 6.55
CA ALA A 122 -2.78 -7.68 7.51
C ALA A 122 -4.30 -7.46 7.42
N ASN A 123 -4.87 -7.45 6.21
CA ASN A 123 -6.33 -7.36 6.04
C ASN A 123 -7.05 -8.61 6.60
N GLU A 124 -6.50 -9.81 6.40
CA GLU A 124 -7.05 -11.05 6.96
C GLU A 124 -7.01 -11.05 8.50
N VAL A 125 -5.92 -10.56 9.10
CA VAL A 125 -5.80 -10.35 10.54
C VAL A 125 -6.82 -9.31 11.03
N PHE A 126 -6.98 -8.19 10.32
CA PHE A 126 -7.95 -7.15 10.68
C PHE A 126 -9.39 -7.66 10.66
N LEU A 127 -9.77 -8.46 9.66
CA LEU A 127 -11.10 -9.08 9.60
C LEU A 127 -11.36 -9.98 10.82
N LYS A 128 -10.36 -10.78 11.24
CA LYS A 128 -10.45 -11.60 12.47
C LYS A 128 -10.62 -10.77 13.74
N ILE A 129 -10.01 -9.58 13.82
CA ILE A 129 -10.21 -8.64 14.94
C ILE A 129 -11.66 -8.15 14.97
N ILE A 130 -12.21 -7.75 13.82
CA ILE A 130 -13.58 -7.23 13.73
C ILE A 130 -14.63 -8.32 14.00
N GLU A 131 -14.43 -9.53 13.49
CA GLU A 131 -15.27 -10.70 13.79
C GLU A 131 -15.25 -11.03 15.29
N ALA A 132 -14.05 -11.11 15.89
CA ALA A 132 -13.91 -11.36 17.32
C ALA A 132 -14.54 -10.25 18.19
N TYR A 133 -14.48 -8.99 17.75
CA TYR A 133 -15.15 -7.87 18.42
C TYR A 133 -16.69 -7.98 18.33
N GLN A 134 -17.23 -8.36 17.18
CA GLN A 134 -18.68 -8.64 17.01
C GLN A 134 -19.16 -9.83 17.86
N LEU A 135 -18.30 -10.83 18.07
CA LEU A 135 -18.54 -11.97 18.96
C LEU A 135 -18.20 -11.68 20.44
N HIS A 136 -17.86 -10.44 20.79
CA HIS A 136 -17.44 -10.00 22.13
C HIS A 136 -16.26 -10.80 22.74
N ASN A 137 -15.42 -11.42 21.91
CA ASN A 137 -14.29 -12.24 22.34
C ASN A 137 -13.03 -11.40 22.57
N ILE A 138 -12.97 -10.76 23.74
CA ILE A 138 -11.87 -9.87 24.15
C ILE A 138 -10.46 -10.51 24.01
N ASN A 139 -10.32 -11.80 24.32
CA ASN A 139 -9.02 -12.48 24.26
C ASN A 139 -8.50 -12.60 22.83
N VAL A 140 -9.39 -12.89 21.88
CA VAL A 140 -9.04 -12.99 20.44
C VAL A 140 -8.80 -11.61 19.84
N VAL A 141 -9.59 -10.60 20.23
CA VAL A 141 -9.33 -9.19 19.87
C VAL A 141 -7.94 -8.77 20.36
N ALA A 142 -7.59 -9.01 21.62
CA ALA A 142 -6.30 -8.63 22.19
C ALA A 142 -5.13 -9.34 21.49
N PHE A 143 -5.25 -10.64 21.25
CA PHE A 143 -4.25 -11.43 20.54
C PHE A 143 -3.98 -10.91 19.13
N TYR A 144 -5.01 -10.81 18.28
CA TYR A 144 -4.81 -10.38 16.90
C TYR A 144 -4.48 -8.88 16.79
N SER A 145 -4.93 -8.03 17.72
CA SER A 145 -4.52 -6.62 17.77
C SER A 145 -3.03 -6.47 18.01
N LYS A 146 -2.46 -7.24 18.94
CA LYS A 146 -1.00 -7.28 19.18
C LYS A 146 -0.26 -7.80 17.96
N HIS A 147 -0.73 -8.91 17.38
CA HIS A 147 -0.17 -9.52 16.18
C HIS A 147 -0.18 -8.58 14.96
N PHE A 148 -1.22 -7.77 14.81
CA PHE A 148 -1.31 -6.74 13.76
C PHE A 148 -0.27 -5.63 13.96
N VAL A 149 -0.08 -5.14 15.20
CA VAL A 149 0.93 -4.11 15.49
C VAL A 149 2.35 -4.66 15.27
N GLU A 150 2.63 -5.88 15.73
CA GLU A 150 3.91 -6.56 15.44
C GLU A 150 4.15 -6.73 13.93
N LEU A 151 3.12 -7.08 13.16
CA LEU A 151 3.19 -7.16 11.69
C LEU A 151 3.52 -5.81 11.03
N VAL A 152 3.07 -4.68 11.59
CA VAL A 152 3.40 -3.35 11.08
C VAL A 152 4.86 -2.99 11.35
N GLU A 153 5.39 -3.32 12.53
CA GLU A 153 6.82 -3.12 12.88
C GLU A 153 7.76 -4.00 12.04
N ASP A 154 7.37 -5.25 11.83
CA ASP A 154 8.04 -6.21 10.96
C ASP A 154 8.03 -5.77 9.48
N MET A 155 6.92 -5.20 9.01
CA MET A 155 6.82 -4.62 7.68
C MET A 155 7.67 -3.35 7.54
N ASP A 156 7.77 -2.51 8.58
CA ASP A 156 8.68 -1.35 8.57
C ASP A 156 10.15 -1.80 8.42
N THR A 157 10.52 -2.89 9.10
CA THR A 157 11.85 -3.52 9.02
C THR A 157 12.16 -4.06 7.61
N LEU A 158 11.16 -4.61 6.91
CA LEU A 158 11.29 -4.98 5.50
C LEU A 158 11.53 -3.77 4.59
N LEU A 159 10.76 -2.69 4.79
CA LEU A 159 10.88 -1.48 3.97
C LEU A 159 12.23 -0.78 4.18
N ALA A 160 12.79 -0.84 5.40
CA ALA A 160 14.13 -0.34 5.69
C ALA A 160 15.23 -1.01 4.84
N CYS A 161 14.97 -2.19 4.26
CA CYS A 161 15.92 -2.95 3.46
C CYS A 161 16.10 -2.44 2.02
N HIS A 162 15.50 -1.31 1.59
CA HIS A 162 15.74 -0.72 0.25
C HIS A 162 15.43 0.79 0.20
N ASP A 163 16.31 1.60 -0.43
CA ASP A 163 16.28 3.07 -0.36
C ASP A 163 14.97 3.69 -0.88
N GLY A 164 14.39 3.11 -1.94
CA GLY A 164 13.10 3.52 -2.51
C GLY A 164 11.86 3.29 -1.62
N PHE A 165 12.03 2.79 -0.39
CA PHE A 165 10.96 2.62 0.60
C PHE A 165 11.23 3.35 1.91
N LEU A 166 12.09 4.37 1.92
CA LEU A 166 12.43 5.16 3.11
C LEU A 166 11.66 6.48 3.17
N LEU A 167 11.18 6.87 4.35
CA LEU A 167 10.60 8.20 4.57
C LEU A 167 11.67 9.32 4.60
N GLY A 168 12.90 9.01 5.05
CA GLY A 168 13.97 10.01 5.22
C GLY A 168 14.27 10.83 3.96
N PRO A 169 14.53 10.21 2.79
CA PRO A 169 14.85 10.95 1.57
C PRO A 169 13.74 11.92 1.12
N TRP A 170 12.47 11.57 1.35
CA TRP A 170 11.34 12.47 1.09
C TRP A 170 11.39 13.72 1.98
N LEU A 171 11.60 13.53 3.29
CA LEU A 171 11.66 14.65 4.23
C LEU A 171 12.93 15.50 4.05
N GLU A 172 14.10 14.89 3.86
CA GLU A 172 15.34 15.63 3.61
C GLU A 172 15.32 16.38 2.28
N SER A 173 14.77 15.81 1.21
CA SER A 173 14.65 16.54 -0.07
C SER A 173 13.73 17.77 0.05
N SER A 174 12.64 17.69 0.81
CA SER A 174 11.78 18.85 1.09
C SER A 174 12.52 19.97 1.83
N LYS A 175 13.38 19.62 2.81
CA LYS A 175 14.16 20.59 3.58
C LYS A 175 15.28 21.25 2.77
N GLN A 176 15.92 20.51 1.87
CA GLN A 176 16.99 21.03 1.01
C GLN A 176 16.52 22.16 0.06
N LEU A 177 15.21 22.30 -0.16
CA LEU A 177 14.62 23.40 -0.93
C LEU A 177 14.48 24.72 -0.13
N ALA A 178 14.63 24.68 1.20
CA ALA A 178 14.43 25.84 2.06
C ALA A 178 15.62 26.82 2.04
N GLN A 179 15.32 28.12 2.12
CA GLN A 179 16.33 29.19 2.15
C GLN A 179 16.63 29.71 3.56
N ASN A 180 15.82 29.31 4.55
CA ASN A 180 15.93 29.73 5.96
C ASN A 180 15.28 28.69 6.89
N PRO A 181 15.58 28.72 8.21
CA PRO A 181 15.07 27.75 9.17
C PRO A 181 13.54 27.71 9.25
N GLU A 182 12.84 28.81 9.04
CA GLU A 182 11.36 28.89 9.06
C GLU A 182 10.75 28.12 7.88
N GLN A 183 11.28 28.33 6.67
CA GLN A 183 10.91 27.56 5.47
C GLN A 183 11.23 26.08 5.64
N GLU A 184 12.33 25.72 6.30
CA GLU A 184 12.70 24.32 6.55
C GLU A 184 11.61 23.61 7.37
N LYS A 185 11.10 24.24 8.45
CA LYS A 185 9.99 23.66 9.24
C LYS A 185 8.72 23.54 8.40
N GLN A 186 8.40 24.59 7.62
CA GLN A 186 7.20 24.60 6.78
C GLN A 186 7.25 23.55 5.67
N PHE A 187 8.41 23.32 5.05
CA PHE A 187 8.57 22.35 3.98
C PHE A 187 8.56 20.92 4.50
N GLU A 188 9.19 20.64 5.66
CA GLU A 188 9.07 19.34 6.30
C GLU A 188 7.62 19.06 6.74
N TRP A 189 6.91 20.06 7.29
CA TRP A 189 5.49 19.93 7.62
C TRP A 189 4.64 19.69 6.36
N ASN A 190 4.85 20.43 5.27
CA ASN A 190 4.15 20.19 3.99
C ASN A 190 4.37 18.75 3.49
N ALA A 191 5.62 18.26 3.54
CA ALA A 191 6.00 16.92 3.09
C ALA A 191 5.39 15.81 3.95
N ARG A 192 5.34 16.00 5.28
CA ARG A 192 4.59 15.13 6.20
C ARG A 192 3.10 15.16 5.92
N THR A 193 2.53 16.34 5.72
CA THR A 193 1.09 16.57 5.56
C THR A 193 0.52 15.94 4.29
N GLN A 194 1.22 16.08 3.16
CA GLN A 194 0.78 15.56 1.85
C GLN A 194 0.59 14.02 1.84
N ILE A 195 1.43 13.28 2.58
CA ILE A 195 1.41 11.81 2.61
C ILE A 195 0.55 11.23 3.74
N THR A 196 -0.08 12.08 4.56
CA THR A 196 -0.84 11.69 5.76
C THR A 196 -2.25 12.30 5.77
N MET A 197 -2.60 13.12 6.76
CA MET A 197 -3.96 13.63 6.97
C MET A 197 -4.42 14.65 5.94
N TRP A 198 -3.53 15.23 5.13
CA TRP A 198 -3.77 16.55 4.52
C TRP A 198 -4.06 17.61 5.61
N PHE A 199 -4.60 18.78 5.25
CA PHE A 199 -4.58 19.97 6.12
C PHE A 199 -5.95 20.38 6.70
N ASP A 200 -7.04 20.00 6.03
CA ASP A 200 -8.41 20.50 6.28
C ASP A 200 -9.14 19.67 7.34
N ASN A 201 -8.53 19.47 8.51
CA ASN A 201 -9.11 18.73 9.62
C ASN A 201 -9.50 19.64 10.83
N MET A 202 -10.34 19.07 11.69
CA MET A 202 -10.84 19.65 12.94
C MET A 202 -10.66 18.61 14.07
N ASP A 203 -10.84 19.02 15.33
CA ASP A 203 -10.62 18.16 16.51
C ASP A 203 -11.37 16.80 16.49
N GLU A 204 -12.55 16.71 15.88
CA GLU A 204 -13.34 15.47 15.75
C GLU A 204 -13.57 15.01 14.30
N ASP A 205 -13.14 15.78 13.29
CA ASP A 205 -13.36 15.48 11.88
C ASP A 205 -12.05 15.53 11.08
N ALA A 206 -11.67 14.36 10.59
CA ALA A 206 -10.50 14.19 9.73
C ALA A 206 -10.77 14.72 8.32
N SER A 207 -9.72 15.15 7.62
CA SER A 207 -9.81 15.60 6.22
C SER A 207 -10.52 14.58 5.33
N LEU A 208 -11.21 15.10 4.30
CA LEU A 208 -11.75 14.28 3.21
C LEU A 208 -10.65 13.63 2.36
N LEU A 209 -9.45 14.21 2.34
CA LEU A 209 -8.25 13.73 1.64
C LEU A 209 -7.30 12.92 2.54
N ARG A 210 -7.67 12.63 3.80
CA ARG A 210 -6.82 11.85 4.71
C ARG A 210 -6.36 10.52 4.06
N ASP A 211 -5.08 10.23 4.20
CA ASP A 211 -4.39 9.09 3.59
C ASP A 211 -4.48 8.99 2.05
N TYR A 212 -4.96 10.02 1.33
CA TYR A 212 -4.96 10.02 -0.15
C TYR A 212 -3.55 9.86 -0.71
N GLY A 213 -2.61 10.61 -0.13
CA GLY A 213 -1.19 10.57 -0.50
C GLY A 213 -0.39 9.44 0.18
N ASN A 214 -1.03 8.42 0.77
CA ASN A 214 -0.37 7.40 1.59
C ASN A 214 0.83 6.74 0.91
N LYS A 215 1.77 6.25 1.73
CA LYS A 215 2.97 5.53 1.33
C LYS A 215 3.24 4.39 2.30
N TYR A 216 3.77 3.29 1.78
CA TYR A 216 4.33 2.23 2.61
C TYR A 216 5.83 2.46 2.68
N TRP A 217 6.25 3.32 3.61
CA TRP A 217 7.65 3.67 3.83
C TRP A 217 8.09 3.34 5.27
N SER A 218 9.34 2.91 5.42
CA SER A 218 9.96 2.73 6.74
C SER A 218 10.06 4.08 7.46
N GLY A 219 9.81 4.05 8.77
CA GLY A 219 9.56 5.21 9.60
C GLY A 219 8.09 5.65 9.56
N LEU A 220 7.43 5.63 8.39
CA LEU A 220 6.02 6.01 8.29
C LEU A 220 5.09 4.89 8.78
N LEU A 221 5.38 3.61 8.50
CA LEU A 221 4.62 2.51 9.10
C LEU A 221 4.74 2.52 10.63
N ARG A 222 5.97 2.56 11.16
CA ARG A 222 6.23 2.50 12.60
C ARG A 222 5.78 3.75 13.38
N ASP A 223 6.05 4.96 12.90
CA ASP A 223 5.79 6.18 13.69
C ASP A 223 4.40 6.80 13.43
N TYR A 224 3.72 6.44 12.33
CA TYR A 224 2.42 7.01 11.96
C TYR A 224 1.29 5.96 11.90
N TYR A 225 1.41 4.94 11.04
CA TYR A 225 0.30 4.00 10.82
C TYR A 225 0.12 3.00 11.99
N GLY A 226 1.21 2.51 12.58
CA GLY A 226 1.20 1.60 13.73
C GLY A 226 0.49 2.21 14.96
N PRO A 227 0.89 3.39 15.46
CA PRO A 227 0.23 4.07 16.57
C PRO A 227 -1.26 4.35 16.30
N ARG A 228 -1.63 4.70 15.07
CA ARG A 228 -3.02 4.87 14.63
C ARG A 228 -3.84 3.58 14.70
N ALA A 229 -3.25 2.43 14.35
CA ALA A 229 -3.90 1.12 14.49
C ALA A 229 -4.01 0.72 15.97
N ALA A 230 -2.93 0.87 16.73
CA ALA A 230 -2.88 0.57 18.15
C ALA A 230 -3.93 1.35 18.97
N ILE A 231 -4.15 2.63 18.67
CA ILE A 231 -5.19 3.41 19.36
C ILE A 231 -6.60 2.96 18.97
N TYR A 232 -6.85 2.55 17.72
CA TYR A 232 -8.13 1.95 17.34
C TYR A 232 -8.41 0.66 18.12
N PHE A 233 -7.44 -0.26 18.20
CA PHE A 233 -7.56 -1.50 18.95
C PHE A 233 -7.74 -1.28 20.46
N LYS A 234 -7.05 -0.28 21.04
CA LYS A 234 -7.24 0.14 22.44
C LYS A 234 -8.70 0.52 22.71
N TYR A 235 -9.35 1.26 21.80
CA TYR A 235 -10.75 1.65 21.94
C TYR A 235 -11.73 0.48 21.71
N LEU A 236 -11.40 -0.49 20.85
CA LEU A 236 -12.17 -1.75 20.74
C LEU A 236 -12.12 -2.55 22.05
N LEU A 237 -10.93 -2.75 22.61
CA LEU A 237 -10.75 -3.49 23.87
C LEU A 237 -11.48 -2.81 25.03
N LYS A 238 -11.28 -1.51 25.22
CA LYS A 238 -11.98 -0.71 26.24
C LYS A 238 -13.51 -0.83 26.13
N SER A 239 -14.05 -0.83 24.91
CA SER A 239 -15.48 -1.01 24.65
C SER A 239 -15.99 -2.38 25.12
N LEU A 240 -15.22 -3.45 24.92
CA LEU A 240 -15.56 -4.78 25.44
C LEU A 240 -15.42 -4.90 26.97
N GLU A 241 -14.39 -4.27 27.55
CA GLU A 241 -14.13 -4.29 29.00
C GLU A 241 -15.20 -3.55 29.80
N GLU A 242 -15.62 -2.37 29.34
CA GLU A 242 -16.60 -1.53 30.03
C GLU A 242 -18.06 -1.90 29.70
N GLY A 243 -18.29 -2.76 28.70
CA GLY A 243 -19.63 -3.06 28.16
C GLY A 243 -20.30 -1.88 27.43
N ASN A 244 -19.57 -0.78 27.25
CA ASN A 244 -20.01 0.42 26.55
C ASN A 244 -19.80 0.27 25.03
N GLY A 245 -20.65 0.89 24.21
CA GLY A 245 -20.39 0.98 22.76
C GLY A 245 -19.09 1.72 22.42
N PHE A 246 -18.56 1.49 21.21
CA PHE A 246 -17.33 2.12 20.74
C PHE A 246 -17.41 3.66 20.82
N GLN A 247 -16.55 4.28 21.62
CA GLN A 247 -16.55 5.71 21.89
C GLN A 247 -15.96 6.51 20.71
N LEU A 248 -16.73 6.62 19.63
CA LEU A 248 -16.29 7.15 18.34
C LEU A 248 -15.68 8.55 18.43
N ARG A 249 -16.27 9.47 19.20
CA ARG A 249 -15.77 10.85 19.33
C ARG A 249 -14.44 10.92 20.06
N ASP A 250 -14.32 10.23 21.19
CA ASP A 250 -13.08 10.19 21.96
C ASP A 250 -11.94 9.54 21.15
N TRP A 251 -12.21 8.42 20.47
CA TRP A 251 -11.26 7.80 19.56
C TRP A 251 -10.83 8.74 18.44
N ARG A 252 -11.78 9.43 17.78
CA ARG A 252 -11.45 10.37 16.70
C ARG A 252 -10.56 11.50 17.20
N ARG A 253 -10.89 12.12 18.33
CA ARG A 253 -10.10 13.21 18.93
C ARG A 253 -8.66 12.77 19.21
N ASP A 254 -8.48 11.60 19.82
CA ASP A 254 -7.14 11.10 20.10
C ASP A 254 -6.38 10.70 18.82
N TRP A 255 -7.05 10.09 17.84
CA TRP A 255 -6.48 9.66 16.55
C TRP A 255 -6.08 10.84 15.64
N ILE A 256 -6.90 11.90 15.61
CA ILE A 256 -6.60 13.16 14.91
C ILE A 256 -5.45 13.87 15.61
N LYS A 257 -5.48 14.00 16.94
CA LYS A 257 -4.39 14.62 17.69
C LYS A 257 -3.06 13.91 17.46
N LEU A 258 -3.03 12.58 17.61
CA LEU A 258 -1.85 11.72 17.35
C LEU A 258 -1.27 11.97 15.94
N THR A 259 -2.15 12.13 14.96
CA THR A 259 -1.78 12.41 13.57
C THR A 259 -1.18 13.82 13.40
N ASN A 260 -1.83 14.84 13.96
CA ASN A 260 -1.37 16.23 13.85
C ASN A 260 -0.07 16.46 14.64
N ASP A 261 0.10 15.77 15.77
CA ASP A 261 1.36 15.72 16.53
C ASP A 261 2.50 15.15 15.66
N TRP A 262 2.24 14.07 14.89
CA TRP A 262 3.23 13.47 13.99
C TRP A 262 3.59 14.38 12.80
N GLN A 263 2.59 15.05 12.21
CA GLN A 263 2.81 16.04 11.14
C GLN A 263 3.64 17.23 11.61
N SER A 264 3.43 17.67 12.85
CA SER A 264 4.16 18.77 13.49
C SER A 264 5.52 18.34 14.06
N GLY A 265 5.79 17.04 14.10
CA GLY A 265 7.02 16.45 14.60
C GLY A 265 8.24 16.75 13.72
N ARG A 266 9.42 16.67 14.32
CA ARG A 266 10.74 16.86 13.66
C ARG A 266 11.65 15.63 13.81
N ASN A 267 11.04 14.44 13.96
CA ASN A 267 11.79 13.18 14.09
C ASN A 267 12.64 12.94 12.84
N ILE A 268 13.92 12.60 13.04
CA ILE A 268 14.87 12.30 11.97
C ILE A 268 14.69 10.83 11.55
N PHE A 269 14.63 10.58 10.23
CA PHE A 269 14.48 9.25 9.66
C PHE A 269 15.70 8.86 8.81
N PRO A 270 16.07 7.58 8.71
CA PRO A 270 17.20 7.14 7.88
C PRO A 270 17.02 7.50 6.40
N VAL A 271 18.10 7.97 5.77
CA VAL A 271 18.19 8.27 4.33
C VAL A 271 18.86 7.16 3.52
N GLU A 272 19.49 6.20 4.18
CA GLU A 272 20.15 5.03 3.57
C GLU A 272 19.52 3.75 4.11
N SER A 273 19.36 2.74 3.24
CA SER A 273 18.77 1.46 3.62
C SER A 273 19.68 0.63 4.51
N LYS A 274 19.06 -0.20 5.37
CA LYS A 274 19.74 -1.08 6.30
C LYS A 274 19.08 -2.45 6.31
N GLY A 275 19.90 -3.50 6.36
CA GLY A 275 19.45 -4.90 6.39
C GLY A 275 19.49 -5.57 5.01
N ASP A 276 19.24 -6.88 5.02
CA ASP A 276 19.26 -7.72 3.82
C ASP A 276 17.82 -8.08 3.44
N ALA A 277 17.36 -7.57 2.29
CA ALA A 277 16.00 -7.79 1.82
C ALA A 277 15.65 -9.28 1.62
N LEU A 278 16.60 -10.12 1.21
CA LEU A 278 16.36 -11.55 0.99
C LEU A 278 16.25 -12.32 2.30
N HIS A 279 17.10 -12.01 3.28
CA HIS A 279 17.02 -12.58 4.61
C HIS A 279 15.71 -12.16 5.30
N THR A 280 15.41 -10.86 5.32
CA THR A 280 14.20 -10.31 5.94
C THR A 280 12.93 -10.85 5.28
N SER A 281 12.84 -10.88 3.94
CA SER A 281 11.68 -11.46 3.24
C SER A 281 11.48 -12.95 3.53
N ARG A 282 12.55 -13.75 3.61
CA ARG A 282 12.46 -15.18 3.98
C ARG A 282 11.98 -15.38 5.41
N TRP A 283 12.51 -14.58 6.35
CA TRP A 283 12.08 -14.62 7.74
C TRP A 283 10.60 -14.25 7.89
N LEU A 284 10.14 -13.20 7.21
CA LEU A 284 8.73 -12.77 7.24
C LEU A 284 7.79 -13.77 6.57
N TYR A 285 8.20 -14.36 5.45
CA TYR A 285 7.48 -15.48 4.85
C TYR A 285 7.36 -16.64 5.86
N GLY A 286 8.44 -16.98 6.56
CA GLY A 286 8.45 -17.96 7.64
C GLY A 286 7.47 -17.62 8.78
N LYS A 287 7.53 -16.38 9.28
CA LYS A 287 6.75 -15.94 10.45
C LYS A 287 5.24 -15.84 10.18
N TYR A 288 4.84 -15.38 8.99
CA TYR A 288 3.44 -15.02 8.71
C TYR A 288 2.75 -15.85 7.63
N LEU A 289 3.51 -16.46 6.70
CA LEU A 289 2.96 -17.03 5.46
C LEU A 289 3.28 -18.53 5.28
N SER A 290 4.15 -19.13 6.10
CA SER A 290 4.59 -20.53 5.96
C SER A 290 3.95 -21.49 6.97
N ILE A 291 2.79 -21.14 7.54
CA ILE A 291 2.02 -22.06 8.40
C ILE A 291 1.02 -22.82 7.51
N PRO A 292 0.97 -24.17 7.55
CA PRO A 292 0.08 -24.95 6.71
C PRO A 292 -1.39 -24.80 7.09
N GLU A 293 -2.27 -25.20 6.17
CA GLU A 293 -3.70 -25.46 6.40
C GLU A 293 -3.89 -26.57 7.45
N ILE A 294 -3.89 -26.21 8.73
CA ILE A 294 -4.29 -27.10 9.84
C ILE A 294 -5.13 -26.28 10.83
N TYR A 295 -6.41 -26.12 10.52
CA TYR A 295 -7.53 -26.14 11.47
C TYR A 295 -8.84 -26.21 10.67
N ASP A 296 -9.05 -27.36 10.04
CA ASP A 296 -10.32 -27.73 9.40
C ASP A 296 -10.68 -29.13 9.88
N HIS A 297 -11.30 -29.23 11.06
CA HIS A 297 -11.98 -30.41 11.67
C HIS A 297 -12.81 -29.96 12.87
#